data_AF-A0A970LPX6-F1
#
_entry.id   AF-A0A970LPX6-F1
#
_cell.length_a   1.000
_cell.length_b   1.000
_cell.length_c   1.000
_cell.angle_alpha   90.00
_cell.angle_beta   90.00
_cell.angle_gamma   90.00
#
_symmetry.space_group_name_H-M   'P 1'
#
loop_
_entity.id
_entity.type
_entity.pdbx_description
1 polymer ?
#
loop_
_entity_poly.entity_id
_entity_poly.type
_entity_poly.pdbx_seq_one_letter_code
_entity_poly.pdbx_strand_id
1 'polypeptide(L)'
;MTRLIVLVKNEFERLNKYNLFSAHFVVLLLWVVLAWFLEEEILLHFMPVIFLMESVMMTILLVGATLFYEKKEHTINSIMVSPVTENEYLLAKVLVNAGNALITVFFISAAVYLIKSVTYNYLLLLPAVLLVTITHTLLGIRLAYDAKDFTSLLINFMVYAFLFLLPSVFAAFGLISSK
;
A
#
# COMPACT_ATOMS: atom_id res chain seq x y z
N MET A 1 20.44 16.60 11.02
CA MET A 1 19.62 15.51 10.44
C MET A 1 19.45 15.81 8.95
N THR A 2 19.56 14.81 8.07
CA THR A 2 19.31 14.99 6.63
C THR A 2 17.84 15.37 6.39
N ARG A 3 17.56 16.29 5.46
CA ARG A 3 16.19 16.76 5.14
C ARG A 3 15.22 15.60 4.88
N LEU A 4 15.67 14.58 4.12
CA LEU A 4 14.91 13.39 3.82
C LEU A 4 14.43 12.64 5.09
N ILE A 5 15.28 12.52 6.10
CA ILE A 5 14.93 11.81 7.35
C ILE A 5 13.80 12.55 8.07
N VAL A 6 13.85 13.89 8.06
CA VAL A 6 12.79 14.72 8.64
C VAL A 6 11.47 14.52 7.89
N LEU A 7 11.50 14.47 6.55
CA LEU A 7 10.30 14.21 5.74
C LEU A 7 9.70 12.84 6.01
N VAL A 8 10.52 11.78 6.03
CA VAL A 8 10.08 10.41 6.34
C VAL A 8 9.44 10.35 7.74
N LYS A 9 10.08 10.98 8.73
CA LYS A 9 9.52 11.04 10.09
C LYS A 9 8.17 11.75 10.11
N ASN A 10 8.07 12.91 9.46
CA ASN A 10 6.83 13.69 9.42
C ASN A 10 5.69 12.94 8.70
N GLU A 11 6.00 12.14 7.68
CA GLU A 11 5.01 11.29 7.02
C GLU A 11 4.48 10.20 7.95
N PHE A 12 5.36 9.53 8.71
CA PHE A 12 4.92 8.58 9.73
C PHE A 12 4.05 9.24 10.81
N GLU A 13 4.42 10.45 11.24
CA GLU A 13 3.61 11.24 12.17
C GLU A 13 2.24 11.60 11.58
N ARG A 14 2.16 11.93 10.27
CA ARG A 14 0.89 12.15 9.57
C ARG A 14 0.01 10.90 9.55
N LEU A 15 0.57 9.73 9.22
CA LEU A 15 -0.17 8.47 9.24
C LEU A 15 -0.78 8.20 10.62
N ASN A 16 -0.06 8.52 11.69
CA ASN A 16 -0.56 8.41 13.05
C ASN A 16 -1.62 9.47 13.38
N LYS A 17 -1.35 10.75 13.09
CA LYS A 17 -2.25 11.90 13.34
C LYS A 17 -3.65 11.68 12.73
N TYR A 18 -3.70 11.08 11.53
CA TYR A 18 -4.93 10.84 10.81
C TYR A 18 -5.54 9.46 11.05
N ASN A 19 -5.04 8.70 12.04
CA ASN A 19 -5.50 7.34 12.36
C ASN A 19 -5.44 6.38 11.16
N LEU A 20 -4.58 6.66 10.17
CA LEU A 20 -4.40 5.79 9.00
C LEU A 20 -3.68 4.50 9.39
N PHE A 21 -2.82 4.55 10.41
CA PHE A 21 -2.29 3.33 11.03
C PHE A 21 -3.36 2.47 11.67
N SER A 22 -4.30 3.08 12.39
CA SER A 22 -5.40 2.36 13.01
C SER A 22 -6.30 1.72 11.95
N ALA A 23 -6.64 2.45 10.89
CA ALA A 23 -7.41 1.92 9.76
C ALA A 23 -6.68 0.75 9.07
N HIS A 24 -5.39 0.91 8.80
CA HIS A 24 -4.56 -0.15 8.21
C HIS A 24 -4.48 -1.39 9.11
N PHE A 25 -4.31 -1.19 10.43
CA PHE A 25 -4.24 -2.28 11.39
C PHE A 25 -5.54 -3.10 11.43
N VAL A 26 -6.71 -2.47 11.29
CA VAL A 26 -7.99 -3.19 11.16
C VAL A 26 -7.97 -4.12 9.95
N VAL A 27 -7.47 -3.66 8.80
CA VAL A 27 -7.36 -4.49 7.59
C VAL A 27 -6.38 -5.65 7.80
N LEU A 28 -5.24 -5.41 8.46
CA LEU A 28 -4.30 -6.48 8.82
C LEU A 28 -4.97 -7.57 9.67
N LEU A 29 -5.79 -7.19 10.65
CA LEU A 29 -6.53 -8.15 11.47
C LEU A 29 -7.53 -8.95 10.63
N LEU A 30 -8.20 -8.34 9.65
CA LEU A 30 -9.09 -9.07 8.75
C LEU A 30 -8.36 -10.17 7.98
N TRP A 31 -7.13 -9.91 7.51
CA TRP A 31 -6.32 -10.92 6.85
C TRP A 31 -5.90 -12.06 7.79
N VAL A 32 -5.56 -11.75 9.05
CA VAL A 32 -5.24 -12.76 10.06
C VAL A 32 -6.47 -13.63 10.39
N VAL A 33 -7.63 -13.00 10.56
CA VAL A 33 -8.89 -13.72 10.79
C VAL A 33 -9.24 -14.61 9.60
N LEU A 34 -9.08 -14.11 8.37
CA LEU A 34 -9.29 -14.93 7.18
C LEU A 34 -8.34 -16.15 7.17
N ALA A 35 -7.06 -15.94 7.49
CA ALA A 35 -6.08 -17.02 7.52
C ALA A 35 -6.37 -18.08 8.59
N TRP A 36 -7.04 -17.70 9.68
CA TRP A 36 -7.50 -18.64 10.70
C TRP A 36 -8.46 -19.70 10.14
N PHE A 37 -9.39 -19.27 9.28
CA PHE A 37 -10.43 -20.13 8.71
C PHE A 37 -9.97 -20.97 7.52
N LEU A 38 -8.86 -20.62 6.88
CA LEU A 38 -8.36 -21.34 5.71
C LEU A 38 -7.45 -22.52 6.08
N GLU A 39 -7.42 -23.51 5.19
CA GLU A 39 -6.52 -24.65 5.25
C GLU A 39 -5.12 -24.27 4.72
N GLU A 40 -4.10 -25.01 5.15
CA GLU A 40 -2.69 -24.74 4.82
C GLU A 40 -2.42 -24.72 3.31
N GLU A 41 -2.99 -25.68 2.58
CA GLU A 41 -2.85 -25.79 1.12
C GLU A 41 -3.39 -24.56 0.39
N ILE A 42 -4.52 -24.03 0.86
CA ILE A 42 -5.15 -22.82 0.32
C ILE A 42 -4.26 -21.61 0.63
N LEU A 43 -3.74 -21.50 1.85
CA LEU A 43 -2.90 -20.38 2.27
C LEU A 43 -1.62 -20.26 1.43
N LEU A 44 -0.98 -21.38 1.09
CA LEU A 44 0.22 -21.41 0.26
C LEU A 44 0.03 -20.73 -1.10
N HIS A 45 -1.15 -20.87 -1.70
CA HIS A 45 -1.48 -20.29 -3.00
C HIS A 45 -2.12 -18.90 -2.89
N PHE A 46 -2.94 -18.69 -1.86
CA PHE A 46 -3.78 -17.50 -1.74
C PHE A 46 -3.03 -16.31 -1.13
N MET A 47 -2.24 -16.53 -0.08
CA MET A 47 -1.59 -15.44 0.66
C MET A 47 -0.59 -14.62 -0.15
N PRO A 48 0.23 -15.20 -1.06
CA PRO A 48 1.08 -14.40 -1.95
C PRO A 48 0.31 -13.36 -2.77
N VAL A 49 -0.87 -13.74 -3.28
CA VAL A 49 -1.76 -12.83 -4.02
C VAL A 49 -2.29 -11.73 -3.09
N ILE A 50 -2.67 -12.09 -1.86
CA ILE A 50 -3.11 -11.12 -0.85
C ILE A 50 -2.03 -10.10 -0.51
N PHE A 51 -0.77 -10.53 -0.31
CA PHE A 51 0.32 -9.59 -0.05
C PHE A 51 0.49 -8.55 -1.16
N LEU A 52 0.41 -8.99 -2.43
CA LEU A 52 0.54 -8.09 -3.57
C LEU A 52 -0.68 -7.17 -3.71
N MET A 53 -1.88 -7.72 -3.59
CA MET A 53 -3.12 -6.94 -3.66
C MET A 53 -3.19 -5.90 -2.54
N GLU A 54 -2.90 -6.30 -1.30
CA GLU A 54 -2.84 -5.40 -0.15
C GLU A 54 -1.82 -4.28 -0.37
N SER A 55 -0.65 -4.62 -0.92
CA SER A 55 0.39 -3.64 -1.27
C SER A 55 -0.07 -2.66 -2.36
N VAL A 56 -0.92 -3.06 -3.30
CA VAL A 56 -1.53 -2.15 -4.28
C VAL A 56 -2.54 -1.23 -3.60
N MET A 57 -3.51 -1.82 -2.91
CA MET A 57 -4.68 -1.11 -2.37
C MET A 57 -4.24 -0.11 -1.28
N MET A 58 -3.55 -0.58 -0.25
CA MET A 58 -3.19 0.25 0.89
C MET A 58 -2.17 1.32 0.52
N THR A 59 -1.26 1.06 -0.40
CA THR A 59 -0.30 2.07 -0.85
C THR A 59 -0.99 3.27 -1.50
N ILE A 60 -1.94 3.03 -2.41
CA ILE A 60 -2.70 4.11 -3.07
C ILE A 60 -3.55 4.86 -2.05
N LEU A 61 -4.23 4.14 -1.16
CA LEU A 61 -5.10 4.74 -0.16
C LEU A 61 -4.33 5.57 0.87
N LEU A 62 -3.21 5.06 1.40
CA LEU A 62 -2.40 5.78 2.38
C LEU A 62 -1.79 7.05 1.77
N VAL A 63 -1.17 6.95 0.59
CA VAL A 63 -0.57 8.13 -0.04
C VAL A 63 -1.62 9.14 -0.49
N GLY A 64 -2.77 8.67 -0.97
CA GLY A 64 -3.85 9.54 -1.40
C GLY A 64 -4.53 10.22 -0.21
N ALA A 65 -4.71 9.52 0.90
CA ALA A 65 -5.21 10.11 2.14
C ALA A 65 -4.25 11.18 2.68
N THR A 66 -2.94 10.90 2.77
CA THR A 66 -1.98 11.89 3.27
C THR A 66 -1.93 13.12 2.37
N LEU A 67 -1.93 12.96 1.05
CA LEU A 67 -2.01 14.08 0.10
C LEU A 67 -3.29 14.88 0.24
N PHE A 68 -4.43 14.23 0.46
CA PHE A 68 -5.69 14.92 0.66
C PHE A 68 -5.67 15.78 1.94
N TYR A 69 -5.14 15.26 3.04
CA TYR A 69 -4.95 16.03 4.26
C TYR A 69 -3.91 17.14 4.08
N GLU A 70 -2.84 16.92 3.32
CA GLU A 70 -1.84 17.94 3.02
C GLU A 70 -2.44 19.12 2.22
N LYS A 71 -3.30 18.81 1.23
CA LYS A 71 -4.07 19.82 0.48
C LYS A 71 -5.00 20.60 1.43
N LYS A 72 -5.73 19.90 2.30
CA LYS A 72 -6.71 20.49 3.22
C LYS A 72 -6.07 21.38 4.30
N GLU A 73 -4.91 20.99 4.82
CA GLU A 73 -4.17 21.73 5.84
C GLU A 73 -3.22 22.78 5.23
N HIS A 74 -3.23 22.96 3.91
CA HIS A 74 -2.31 23.85 3.18
C HIS A 74 -0.82 23.59 3.43
N THR A 75 -0.45 22.40 3.88
CA THR A 75 0.95 22.05 4.15
C THR A 75 1.77 21.90 2.87
N ILE A 76 1.12 21.62 1.73
CA ILE A 76 1.75 21.67 0.41
C ILE A 76 2.36 23.05 0.15
N ASN A 77 1.66 24.14 0.48
CA ASN A 77 2.16 25.49 0.27
C ASN A 77 3.43 25.75 1.10
N SER A 78 3.48 25.23 2.33
CA SER A 78 4.66 25.31 3.19
C SER A 78 5.84 24.51 2.64
N ILE A 79 5.59 23.36 2.02
CA ILE A 79 6.63 22.55 1.38
C ILE A 79 7.22 23.29 0.17
N MET A 80 6.39 23.97 -0.62
CA MET A 80 6.82 24.73 -1.81
C MET A 80 7.78 25.90 -1.52
N VAL A 81 7.77 26.44 -0.31
CA VAL A 81 8.69 27.52 0.13
C VAL A 81 9.80 27.02 1.04
N SER A 82 9.82 25.73 1.36
CA SER A 82 10.85 25.10 2.17
C SER A 82 12.07 24.74 1.31
N PRO A 83 13.28 24.60 1.88
CA PRO A 83 14.48 24.21 1.14
C PRO A 83 14.51 22.71 0.83
N VAL A 84 13.37 22.10 0.53
CA VAL A 84 13.19 20.67 0.21
C VAL A 84 13.00 20.52 -1.30
N THR A 85 13.67 19.53 -1.89
CA THR A 85 13.51 19.21 -3.31
C THR A 85 12.30 18.31 -3.55
N GLU A 86 11.72 18.38 -4.75
CA GLU A 86 10.62 17.50 -5.18
C GLU A 86 10.97 16.02 -5.05
N ASN A 87 12.22 15.65 -5.39
CA ASN A 87 12.71 14.28 -5.25
C ASN A 87 12.76 13.82 -3.79
N GLU A 88 13.21 14.67 -2.85
CA GLU A 88 13.19 14.34 -1.43
C GLU A 88 11.76 14.13 -0.91
N TYR A 89 10.80 14.94 -1.37
CA TYR A 89 9.39 14.81 -1.03
C TYR A 89 8.77 13.50 -1.56
N LEU A 90 8.98 13.19 -2.84
CA LEU A 90 8.48 11.95 -3.44
C LEU A 90 9.13 10.71 -2.82
N LEU A 91 10.45 10.74 -2.60
CA LEU A 91 11.18 9.66 -1.96
C LEU A 91 10.68 9.41 -0.53
N ALA A 92 10.34 10.45 0.23
CA ALA A 92 9.80 10.28 1.57
C ALA A 92 8.50 9.46 1.56
N LYS A 93 7.57 9.75 0.64
CA LYS A 93 6.32 9.00 0.49
C LYS A 93 6.57 7.55 0.08
N VAL A 94 7.50 7.33 -0.85
CA VAL A 94 7.90 5.99 -1.30
C VAL A 94 8.49 5.18 -0.14
N LEU A 95 9.41 5.75 0.62
CA LEU A 95 10.07 5.06 1.74
C LEU A 95 9.09 4.71 2.86
N VAL A 96 8.14 5.61 3.16
CA VAL A 96 7.12 5.38 4.20
C VAL A 96 6.17 4.27 3.79
N ASN A 97 5.67 4.29 2.56
CA ASN A 97 4.82 3.21 2.05
C ASN A 97 5.56 1.89 1.93
N ALA A 98 6.81 1.89 1.45
CA ALA A 98 7.64 0.68 1.41
C ALA A 98 7.85 0.11 2.82
N GLY A 99 8.13 0.96 3.80
CA GLY A 99 8.21 0.56 5.21
C GLY A 99 6.90 -0.06 5.71
N ASN A 100 5.76 0.56 5.43
CA ASN A 100 4.45 0.03 5.80
C ASN A 100 4.17 -1.33 5.15
N ALA A 101 4.45 -1.49 3.86
CA ALA A 101 4.25 -2.76 3.17
C ALA A 101 5.13 -3.88 3.75
N LEU A 102 6.38 -3.58 4.11
CA LEU A 102 7.25 -4.54 4.80
C LEU A 102 6.72 -4.92 6.19
N ILE A 103 6.21 -3.95 6.95
CA ILE A 103 5.56 -4.20 8.24
C ILE A 103 4.33 -5.10 8.06
N THR A 104 3.51 -4.85 7.04
CA THR A 104 2.35 -5.69 6.69
C THR A 104 2.74 -7.11 6.37
N VAL A 105 3.73 -7.30 5.50
CA VAL A 105 4.24 -8.63 5.14
C VAL A 105 4.75 -9.35 6.39
N PHE A 106 5.55 -8.68 7.21
CA PHE A 106 6.06 -9.25 8.45
C PHE A 106 4.92 -9.67 9.40
N PHE A 107 3.96 -8.77 9.65
CA PHE A 107 2.88 -9.00 10.61
C PHE A 107 2.00 -10.18 10.21
N ILE A 108 1.50 -10.19 8.97
CA ILE A 108 0.64 -11.27 8.46
C ILE A 108 1.43 -12.58 8.38
N SER A 109 2.69 -12.56 7.92
CA SER A 109 3.51 -13.78 7.83
C SER A 109 3.79 -14.37 9.21
N ALA A 110 4.10 -13.53 10.21
CA ALA A 110 4.29 -13.97 11.58
C ALA A 110 2.99 -14.58 12.15
N ALA A 111 1.85 -13.94 11.93
CA ALA A 111 0.56 -14.47 12.36
C ALA A 111 0.22 -15.82 11.72
N VAL A 112 0.38 -15.94 10.39
CA VAL A 112 0.13 -17.17 9.65
C VAL A 112 1.06 -18.30 10.11
N TYR A 113 2.34 -18.01 10.33
CA TYR A 113 3.29 -18.98 10.85
C TYR A 113 2.89 -19.49 12.24
N LEU A 114 2.45 -18.60 13.14
CA LEU A 114 2.03 -18.98 14.49
C LEU A 114 0.75 -19.81 14.51
N ILE A 115 -0.19 -19.56 13.59
CA ILE A 115 -1.49 -20.24 13.56
C ILE A 115 -1.42 -21.57 12.80
N LYS A 116 -0.66 -21.63 11.70
CA LYS A 116 -0.71 -22.72 10.71
C LYS A 116 0.67 -23.29 10.33
N SER A 117 1.77 -22.77 10.89
CA SER A 117 3.15 -23.17 10.53
C SER A 117 3.51 -23.01 9.04
N VAL A 118 2.77 -22.17 8.30
CA VAL A 118 3.01 -21.91 6.87
C VAL A 118 4.08 -20.84 6.69
N THR A 119 4.95 -21.02 5.69
CA THR A 119 5.98 -20.06 5.31
C THR A 119 5.97 -19.80 3.80
N TYR A 120 6.55 -18.67 3.39
CA TYR A 120 6.59 -18.25 2.00
C TYR A 120 8.03 -18.01 1.55
N ASN A 121 8.24 -17.97 0.23
CA ASN A 121 9.53 -17.58 -0.33
C ASN A 121 9.73 -16.06 -0.20
N TYR A 122 10.25 -15.64 0.95
CA TYR A 122 10.48 -14.22 1.26
C TYR A 122 11.51 -13.56 0.33
N LEU A 123 12.43 -14.34 -0.26
CA LEU A 123 13.42 -13.83 -1.21
C LEU A 123 12.75 -13.31 -2.49
N LEU A 124 11.66 -13.93 -2.93
CA LEU A 124 10.88 -13.47 -4.08
C LEU A 124 9.77 -12.49 -3.67
N LEU A 125 9.14 -12.72 -2.52
CA LEU A 125 8.01 -11.93 -2.05
C LEU A 125 8.41 -10.48 -1.73
N LEU A 126 9.51 -10.27 -0.99
CA LEU A 126 9.89 -8.94 -0.52
C LEU A 126 10.23 -7.98 -1.68
N PRO A 127 11.06 -8.36 -2.67
CA PRO A 127 11.29 -7.51 -3.84
C PRO A 127 10.01 -7.25 -4.64
N ALA A 128 9.13 -8.24 -4.79
CA ALA A 128 7.86 -8.06 -5.50
C ALA A 128 6.97 -7.02 -4.80
N VAL A 129 6.81 -7.14 -3.48
CA VAL A 129 6.06 -6.18 -2.66
C VAL A 129 6.67 -4.78 -2.74
N LEU A 130 8.00 -4.65 -2.67
CA LEU A 130 8.67 -3.36 -2.80
C LEU A 130 8.45 -2.72 -4.17
N LEU A 131 8.62 -3.48 -5.26
CA LEU A 131 8.39 -2.99 -6.62
C LEU A 131 6.95 -2.52 -6.83
N VAL A 132 5.98 -3.33 -6.38
CA VAL A 132 4.56 -2.98 -6.41
C VAL A 132 4.30 -1.71 -5.62
N THR A 133 4.81 -1.63 -4.39
CA THR A 133 4.60 -0.49 -3.49
C THR A 133 5.22 0.80 -4.04
N ILE A 134 6.44 0.75 -4.57
CA ILE A 134 7.10 1.91 -5.16
C ILE A 134 6.27 2.42 -6.36
N THR A 135 5.89 1.52 -7.26
CA THR A 135 5.11 1.85 -8.46
C THR A 135 3.76 2.45 -8.09
N HIS A 136 3.02 1.80 -7.19
CA HIS A 136 1.67 2.22 -6.82
C HIS A 136 1.67 3.42 -5.87
N THR A 137 2.78 3.74 -5.20
CA THR A 137 2.93 5.03 -4.50
C THR A 137 2.91 6.16 -5.52
N LEU A 138 3.69 6.07 -6.59
CA LEU A 138 3.75 7.11 -7.63
C LEU A 138 2.41 7.23 -8.38
N LEU A 139 1.78 6.10 -8.70
CA LEU A 139 0.43 6.10 -9.29
C LEU A 139 -0.60 6.69 -8.33
N GLY A 140 -0.56 6.33 -7.05
CA GLY A 140 -1.44 6.87 -6.03
C GLY A 140 -1.29 8.39 -5.89
N ILE A 141 -0.06 8.91 -5.96
CA ILE A 141 0.21 10.36 -5.99
C ILE A 141 -0.46 10.99 -7.22
N ARG A 142 -0.31 10.39 -8.40
CA ARG A 142 -0.94 10.88 -9.64
C ARG A 142 -2.47 10.92 -9.53
N LEU A 143 -3.08 9.83 -9.03
CA LEU A 143 -4.53 9.73 -8.85
C LEU A 143 -5.04 10.75 -7.82
N ALA A 144 -4.32 10.92 -6.71
CA ALA A 144 -4.68 11.87 -5.66
C ALA A 144 -4.46 13.32 -6.06
N TYR A 145 -3.54 13.60 -6.98
CA TYR A 145 -3.34 14.94 -7.53
C TYR A 145 -4.59 15.42 -8.27
N ASP A 146 -5.17 14.58 -9.13
CA ASP A 146 -6.36 14.89 -9.94
C ASP A 146 -7.68 14.82 -9.15
N ALA A 147 -7.69 14.10 -8.03
CA ALA A 147 -8.87 13.98 -7.19
C ALA A 147 -9.23 15.30 -6.49
N LYS A 148 -10.51 15.68 -6.60
CA LYS A 148 -11.09 16.86 -5.91
C LYS A 148 -11.27 16.62 -4.42
N ASP A 149 -11.72 15.42 -4.07
CA ASP A 149 -11.94 14.96 -2.71
C ASP A 149 -11.54 13.49 -2.54
N PHE A 150 -11.54 13.01 -1.30
CA PHE A 150 -11.20 11.62 -0.98
C PHE A 150 -12.14 10.61 -1.65
N THR A 151 -13.43 10.93 -1.76
CA THR A 151 -14.41 10.07 -2.46
C THR A 151 -14.06 9.93 -3.94
N SER A 152 -13.68 11.02 -4.60
CA SER A 152 -13.23 11.03 -5.99
C SER A 152 -11.95 10.19 -6.18
N LEU A 153 -11.03 10.26 -5.21
CA LEU A 153 -9.86 9.37 -5.18
C LEU A 153 -10.27 7.90 -5.11
N LEU A 154 -11.21 7.54 -4.22
CA LEU A 154 -11.71 6.17 -4.10
C LEU A 154 -12.33 5.68 -5.41
N ILE A 155 -13.15 6.50 -6.07
CA ILE A 155 -13.75 6.17 -7.36
C ILE A 155 -12.65 5.95 -8.42
N ASN A 156 -11.68 6.84 -8.52
CA ASN A 156 -10.57 6.72 -9.46
C ASN A 156 -9.74 5.46 -9.20
N PHE A 157 -9.47 5.15 -7.94
CA PHE A 157 -8.82 3.91 -7.53
C PHE A 157 -9.64 2.68 -7.89
N MET A 158 -10.96 2.69 -7.69
CA MET A 158 -11.83 1.57 -8.07
C MET A 158 -11.83 1.33 -9.58
N VAL A 159 -11.88 2.39 -10.39
CA VAL A 159 -11.75 2.29 -11.85
C VAL A 159 -10.39 1.72 -12.24
N TYR A 160 -9.31 2.23 -11.63
CA TYR A 160 -7.96 1.70 -11.83
C TYR A 160 -7.89 0.20 -11.48
N ALA A 161 -8.29 -0.17 -10.28
CA ALA A 161 -8.26 -1.54 -9.81
C ALA A 161 -9.09 -2.46 -10.71
N PHE A 162 -10.29 -2.03 -11.10
CA PHE A 162 -11.16 -2.79 -12.00
C PHE A 162 -10.48 -3.02 -13.35
N LEU A 163 -9.97 -1.97 -14.01
CA LEU A 163 -9.32 -2.09 -15.31
C LEU A 163 -8.09 -2.99 -15.30
N PHE A 164 -7.26 -2.89 -14.27
CA PHE A 164 -6.02 -3.67 -14.17
C PHE A 164 -6.22 -5.08 -13.61
N LEU A 165 -7.31 -5.35 -12.90
CA LEU A 165 -7.66 -6.68 -12.41
C LEU A 165 -8.34 -7.54 -13.50
N LEU A 166 -9.04 -6.91 -14.46
CA LEU A 166 -9.78 -7.60 -15.52
C LEU A 166 -8.93 -8.63 -16.28
N PRO A 167 -7.70 -8.33 -16.74
CA PRO A 167 -6.87 -9.34 -17.44
C PRO A 167 -6.59 -10.57 -16.57
N SER A 168 -6.26 -10.38 -15.29
CA SER A 168 -6.00 -11.49 -14.37
C SER A 168 -7.25 -12.33 -14.14
N VAL A 169 -8.41 -11.69 -14.01
CA VAL A 169 -9.71 -12.37 -13.87
C VAL A 169 -10.05 -13.15 -15.15
N PHE A 170 -9.90 -12.54 -16.32
CA PHE A 170 -10.15 -13.21 -17.60
C PHE A 170 -9.20 -14.39 -17.83
N ALA A 171 -7.94 -14.27 -17.43
CA ALA A 171 -6.99 -15.38 -17.50
C ALA A 171 -7.41 -16.52 -16.55
N ALA A 172 -7.82 -16.19 -15.32
CA ALA A 172 -8.30 -17.18 -14.34
C ALA A 172 -9.55 -17.94 -14.80
N PHE A 173 -10.47 -17.27 -15.53
CA PHE A 173 -11.66 -17.89 -16.12
C PHE A 173 -11.42 -18.55 -17.48
N GLY A 174 -10.17 -18.55 -17.99
CA GLY A 174 -9.84 -19.14 -19.29
C GLY A 174 -10.39 -18.39 -20.50
N LEU A 175 -10.83 -17.14 -20.33
CA LEU A 175 -11.32 -16.27 -21.41
C LEU A 175 -10.17 -15.72 -22.26
N ILE A 176 -8.98 -15.60 -21.68
CA ILE A 176 -7.74 -15.27 -22.38
C ILE A 176 -6.67 -16.33 -22.08
N SER A 177 -5.82 -16.63 -23.06
CA SER A 177 -4.72 -17.58 -22.88
C SER A 177 -3.73 -17.03 -21.87
N SER A 178 -3.57 -17.73 -20.74
CA SER A 178 -2.42 -17.58 -19.86
C SER A 178 -1.22 -18.20 -20.58
N LYS A 179 -0.45 -17.39 -21.30
CA LYS A 179 0.86 -17.82 -21.82
C LYS A 179 1.94 -17.54 -20.80
#